data_AF-A0AAD5KV77-F1
#
_entry.id   AF-A0AAD5KV77-F1
#
_cell.length_a   1.000
_cell.length_b   1.000
_cell.length_c   1.000
_cell.angle_alpha   90.00
_cell.angle_beta   90.00
_cell.angle_gamma   90.00
#
_symmetry.space_group_name_H-M   'P 1'
#
loop_
_entity.id
_entity.type
_entity.pdbx_description
1 polymer ?
#
loop_
_entity_poly.entity_id
_entity_poly.type
_entity_poly.pdbx_seq_one_letter_code
_entity_poly.pdbx_strand_id
1 'polypeptide(L)'
;MNAPKAAVLASIIGLLAAPVLMAKEGWDDHDRSTKFTARDMAINYLESCAPNAILFTYGDNDTYPLWYAQEVENVRPDVRVVNLSLLGTDWYIRQMKKKVNQADPLPINMPDEKFVQGVRDVLGYQDYITKEYVELKDIYDILLSDNDADKATYQDGSKENFLPTKNFKITIDSAQIVATGTIPANKKDFIAPSIEWQYNKNYVTKTELAMIDILAHNNWKRPIYFAITVPEDNYMGLGEYLYNEGFAYRLLPLKKAPANPEGEKAELTNTDQMFKNMMTKFKWGNMKNASYLDPESVRMSFTIINHFNILAENLYREGRYNEARQALLKCLEVVPDKNHSLNFTIRKFYMADLLYKLKESKKANELVENTADYIEDQLNYISAVAQTKENLNTREVQLGVYVLTELAKLTDQNNEKELNQKLQNRLKAIESKFISSGQ
;
A
#
# COMPACT_ATOMS: atom_id res chain seq x y z
N MET A 1 32.25 47.23 -33.68
CA MET A 1 31.70 46.04 -34.36
C MET A 1 30.65 46.53 -35.36
N ASN A 2 30.62 46.03 -36.62
CA ASN A 2 29.59 46.45 -37.58
C ASN A 2 28.20 45.91 -37.16
N ALA A 3 27.12 46.66 -37.44
CA ALA A 3 25.75 46.38 -37.02
C ALA A 3 25.27 44.92 -37.28
N PRO A 4 25.58 44.27 -38.43
CA PRO A 4 25.20 42.87 -38.63
C PRO A 4 25.87 41.91 -37.64
N LYS A 5 27.13 42.15 -37.29
CA LYS A 5 27.86 41.34 -36.30
C LYS A 5 27.34 41.57 -34.88
N ALA A 6 26.92 42.79 -34.58
CA ALA A 6 26.29 43.13 -33.31
C ALA A 6 24.92 42.46 -33.13
N ALA A 7 24.10 42.47 -34.19
CA ALA A 7 22.81 41.78 -34.19
C ALA A 7 22.98 40.27 -33.99
N VAL A 8 23.90 39.63 -34.73
CA VAL A 8 24.18 38.20 -34.58
C VAL A 8 24.64 37.85 -33.15
N LEU A 9 25.56 38.64 -32.58
CA LEU A 9 26.05 38.40 -31.21
C LEU A 9 24.93 38.57 -30.17
N ALA A 10 24.12 39.63 -30.28
CA ALA A 10 23.00 39.87 -29.38
C ALA A 10 21.95 38.76 -29.47
N SER A 11 21.66 38.26 -30.67
CA SER A 11 20.77 37.12 -30.87
C SER A 11 21.32 35.82 -30.27
N ILE A 12 22.62 35.53 -30.44
CA ILE A 12 23.24 34.35 -29.83
C ILE A 12 23.20 34.43 -28.31
N ILE A 13 23.56 35.58 -27.73
CA ILE A 13 23.50 35.79 -26.29
C ILE A 13 22.07 35.68 -25.79
N GLY A 14 21.10 36.32 -26.45
CA GLY A 14 19.69 36.26 -26.07
C GLY A 14 19.10 34.84 -26.13
N LEU A 15 19.48 34.06 -27.15
CA LEU A 15 19.02 32.67 -27.32
C LEU A 15 19.66 31.71 -26.33
N LEU A 16 20.92 31.94 -25.92
CA LEU A 16 21.66 31.05 -25.04
C LEU A 16 21.59 31.44 -23.57
N ALA A 17 21.37 32.73 -23.23
CA ALA A 17 21.40 33.19 -21.85
C ALA A 17 20.39 32.45 -20.96
N ALA A 18 19.13 32.34 -21.40
CA ALA A 18 18.10 31.65 -20.63
C ALA A 18 18.32 30.12 -20.58
N PRO A 19 18.53 29.39 -21.70
CA PRO A 19 18.78 27.95 -21.64
C PRO A 19 20.05 27.55 -20.87
N VAL A 20 21.15 28.31 -21.00
CA VAL A 20 22.40 28.03 -20.27
C VAL A 20 22.22 28.29 -18.78
N LEU A 21 21.51 29.36 -18.40
CA LEU A 21 21.21 29.62 -16.99
C LEU A 21 20.29 28.55 -16.41
N MET A 22 19.22 28.15 -17.13
CA MET A 22 18.33 27.07 -16.70
C MET A 22 19.06 25.73 -16.58
N ALA A 23 19.96 25.41 -17.52
CA ALA A 23 20.78 24.22 -17.43
C ALA A 23 21.73 24.31 -16.23
N LYS A 24 22.44 25.42 -16.03
CA LYS A 24 23.40 25.53 -14.93
C LYS A 24 22.74 25.48 -13.55
N GLU A 25 21.64 26.20 -13.36
CA GLU A 25 21.00 26.37 -12.05
C GLU A 25 19.92 25.31 -11.78
N GLY A 26 19.50 24.52 -12.79
CA GLY A 26 18.44 23.53 -12.65
C GLY A 26 18.81 22.11 -13.08
N TRP A 27 20.05 21.84 -13.49
CA TRP A 27 20.42 20.49 -13.96
C TRP A 27 20.30 19.44 -12.87
N ASP A 28 20.76 19.73 -11.66
CA ASP A 28 20.65 18.84 -10.50
C ASP A 28 19.18 18.60 -10.11
N ASP A 29 18.36 19.64 -10.14
CA ASP A 29 16.92 19.57 -9.92
C ASP A 29 16.17 18.78 -11.00
N HIS A 30 16.73 18.64 -12.21
CA HIS A 30 16.15 17.87 -13.33
C HIS A 30 16.81 16.51 -13.57
N ASP A 31 17.97 16.25 -12.96
CA ASP A 31 18.64 14.96 -13.05
C ASP A 31 17.81 13.90 -12.31
N ARG A 32 17.49 12.82 -13.03
CA ARG A 32 16.75 11.65 -12.52
C ARG A 32 17.55 10.36 -12.68
N SER A 33 18.82 10.46 -13.11
CA SER A 33 19.68 9.31 -13.43
C SER A 33 19.90 8.35 -12.25
N THR A 34 19.75 8.84 -11.02
CA THR A 34 19.96 8.08 -9.78
C THR A 34 18.67 7.62 -9.11
N LYS A 35 17.50 7.96 -9.68
CA LYS A 35 16.19 7.70 -9.10
C LYS A 35 15.57 6.44 -9.70
N PHE A 36 15.58 5.36 -8.93
CA PHE A 36 15.06 4.05 -9.36
C PHE A 36 13.78 3.63 -8.65
N THR A 37 13.17 4.51 -7.84
CA THR A 37 12.02 4.18 -6.97
C THR A 37 10.88 3.47 -7.70
N ALA A 38 10.34 4.04 -8.78
CA ALA A 38 9.19 3.46 -9.47
C ALA A 38 9.47 2.03 -9.97
N ARG A 39 10.63 1.83 -10.60
CA ARG A 39 11.07 0.53 -11.11
C ARG A 39 11.28 -0.47 -9.97
N ASP A 40 12.03 -0.09 -8.95
CA ASP A 40 12.37 -0.99 -7.85
C ASP A 40 11.14 -1.37 -7.02
N MET A 41 10.19 -0.44 -6.82
CA MET A 41 8.92 -0.76 -6.17
C MET A 41 8.09 -1.73 -7.00
N ALA A 42 8.02 -1.54 -8.33
CA ALA A 42 7.39 -2.49 -9.25
C ALA A 42 7.96 -3.91 -9.10
N ILE A 43 9.29 -4.01 -9.06
CA ILE A 43 9.98 -5.28 -8.83
C ILE A 43 9.60 -5.86 -7.45
N ASN A 44 9.52 -5.05 -6.40
CA ASN A 44 9.15 -5.53 -5.06
C ASN A 44 7.73 -6.07 -4.98
N TYR A 45 6.75 -5.44 -5.65
CA TYR A 45 5.39 -5.97 -5.78
C TYR A 45 5.41 -7.37 -6.41
N LEU A 46 6.16 -7.54 -7.51
CA LEU A 46 6.29 -8.84 -8.18
C LEU A 46 7.03 -9.87 -7.31
N GLU A 47 8.12 -9.47 -6.67
CA GLU A 47 8.95 -10.35 -5.82
C GLU A 47 8.27 -10.74 -4.50
N SER A 48 7.25 -9.99 -4.08
CA SER A 48 6.37 -10.37 -2.98
C SER A 48 5.56 -11.63 -3.32
N CYS A 49 5.21 -11.79 -4.60
CA CYS A 49 4.30 -12.83 -5.04
C CYS A 49 4.97 -14.20 -5.14
N ALA A 50 4.27 -15.25 -4.71
CA ALA A 50 4.62 -16.64 -5.03
C ALA A 50 4.59 -16.91 -6.56
N PRO A 51 5.19 -18.01 -7.06
CA PRO A 51 5.18 -18.35 -8.48
C PRO A 51 3.77 -18.48 -9.07
N ASN A 52 3.59 -18.05 -10.33
CA ASN A 52 2.32 -18.09 -11.09
C ASN A 52 1.14 -17.36 -10.42
N ALA A 53 1.42 -16.39 -9.55
CA ALA A 53 0.41 -15.63 -8.82
C ALA A 53 -0.44 -14.72 -9.72
N ILE A 54 -1.61 -14.35 -9.20
CA ILE A 54 -2.46 -13.27 -9.68
C ILE A 54 -2.24 -12.10 -8.73
N LEU A 55 -1.79 -10.96 -9.26
CA LEU A 55 -1.59 -9.72 -8.50
C LEU A 55 -2.61 -8.67 -8.95
N PHE A 56 -3.57 -8.38 -8.08
CA PHE A 56 -4.50 -7.27 -8.27
C PHE A 56 -3.84 -5.95 -7.89
N THR A 57 -3.91 -4.97 -8.78
CA THR A 57 -3.38 -3.61 -8.61
C THR A 57 -4.46 -2.57 -8.82
N TYR A 58 -4.19 -1.33 -8.40
CA TYR A 58 -5.16 -0.25 -8.51
C TYR A 58 -4.53 1.01 -9.11
N GLY A 59 -5.02 1.42 -10.28
CA GLY A 59 -4.56 2.62 -10.95
C GLY A 59 -3.19 2.48 -11.62
N ASP A 60 -2.78 3.60 -12.22
CA ASP A 60 -1.69 3.65 -13.19
C ASP A 60 -0.31 3.64 -12.53
N ASN A 61 -0.18 4.26 -11.34
CA ASN A 61 1.08 4.38 -10.60
C ASN A 61 1.63 3.02 -10.15
N ASP A 62 0.76 2.03 -9.92
CA ASP A 62 1.19 0.67 -9.61
C ASP A 62 1.41 -0.13 -10.91
N THR A 63 0.47 -0.04 -11.84
CA THR A 63 0.35 -0.98 -12.95
C THR A 63 1.37 -0.74 -14.06
N TYR A 64 1.59 0.52 -14.48
CA TYR A 64 2.49 0.78 -15.62
C TYR A 64 3.95 0.44 -15.30
N PRO A 65 4.49 0.77 -14.11
CA PRO A 65 5.82 0.32 -13.72
C PRO A 65 5.94 -1.22 -13.67
N LEU A 66 4.88 -1.93 -13.25
CA LEU A 66 4.85 -3.39 -13.25
C LEU A 66 4.93 -3.97 -14.66
N TRP A 67 4.11 -3.47 -15.59
CA TRP A 67 4.19 -3.90 -16.98
C TRP A 67 5.54 -3.56 -17.61
N TYR A 68 6.13 -2.40 -17.30
CA TYR A 68 7.49 -2.10 -17.72
C TYR A 68 8.49 -3.15 -17.20
N ALA A 69 8.44 -3.48 -15.91
CA ALA A 69 9.34 -4.48 -15.32
C ALA A 69 9.16 -5.87 -15.95
N GLN A 70 7.93 -6.27 -16.30
CA GLN A 70 7.66 -7.55 -16.95
C GLN A 70 8.05 -7.56 -18.43
N GLU A 71 7.57 -6.58 -19.22
CA GLU A 71 7.68 -6.60 -20.69
C GLU A 71 9.06 -6.15 -21.20
N VAL A 72 9.72 -5.25 -20.47
CA VAL A 72 11.03 -4.70 -20.88
C VAL A 72 12.17 -5.38 -20.13
N GLU A 73 12.03 -5.57 -18.82
CA GLU A 73 13.10 -6.13 -17.98
C GLU A 73 12.95 -7.62 -17.69
N ASN A 74 11.87 -8.25 -18.16
CA ASN A 74 11.61 -9.68 -17.99
C ASN A 74 11.63 -10.14 -16.52
N VAL A 75 11.18 -9.27 -15.61
CA VAL A 75 11.06 -9.57 -14.18
C VAL A 75 9.74 -10.27 -13.92
N ARG A 76 9.78 -11.48 -13.34
CA ARG A 76 8.59 -12.26 -12.95
C ARG A 76 7.49 -12.31 -14.03
N PRO A 77 7.81 -12.72 -15.28
CA PRO A 77 6.83 -12.84 -16.36
C PRO A 77 5.77 -13.95 -16.10
N ASP A 78 5.91 -14.69 -15.00
CA ASP A 78 4.96 -15.69 -14.50
C ASP A 78 3.79 -15.09 -13.71
N VAL A 79 3.93 -13.88 -13.17
CA VAL A 79 2.88 -13.22 -12.38
C VAL A 79 1.88 -12.55 -13.32
N ARG A 80 0.58 -12.77 -13.08
CA ARG A 80 -0.48 -12.08 -13.82
C ARG A 80 -0.90 -10.80 -13.10
N VAL A 81 -0.50 -9.66 -13.64
CA VAL A 81 -0.91 -8.32 -13.15
C VAL A 81 -2.31 -7.98 -13.67
N VAL A 82 -3.21 -7.63 -12.74
CA VAL A 82 -4.61 -7.30 -13.03
C VAL A 82 -4.96 -5.94 -12.44
N ASN A 83 -5.12 -4.94 -13.30
CA ASN A 83 -5.52 -3.59 -12.89
C ASN A 83 -7.04 -3.53 -12.71
N LEU A 84 -7.48 -3.31 -11.47
CA LEU A 84 -8.90 -3.25 -11.11
C LEU A 84 -9.65 -2.08 -11.76
N SER A 85 -8.97 -0.98 -12.09
CA SER A 85 -9.55 0.16 -12.80
C SER A 85 -9.88 -0.16 -14.27
N LEU A 86 -9.27 -1.21 -14.83
CA LEU A 86 -9.51 -1.68 -16.20
C LEU A 86 -10.36 -2.95 -16.25
N LEU A 87 -10.43 -3.73 -15.16
CA LEU A 87 -11.13 -5.02 -15.07
C LEU A 87 -12.63 -4.95 -15.34
N GLY A 88 -13.25 -3.78 -15.28
CA GLY A 88 -14.64 -3.58 -15.67
C GLY A 88 -14.87 -3.47 -17.18
N THR A 89 -13.82 -3.41 -18.00
CA THR A 89 -13.95 -3.27 -19.45
C THR A 89 -13.96 -4.62 -20.17
N ASP A 90 -14.77 -4.73 -21.21
CA ASP A 90 -14.99 -6.00 -21.93
C ASP A 90 -13.71 -6.53 -22.58
N TRP A 91 -12.94 -5.65 -23.23
CA TRP A 91 -11.67 -6.00 -23.86
C TRP A 91 -10.63 -6.51 -22.84
N TYR A 92 -10.59 -5.93 -21.65
CA TYR A 92 -9.59 -6.30 -20.65
C TYR A 92 -9.95 -7.64 -19.98
N ILE A 93 -11.23 -7.92 -19.70
CA ILE A 93 -11.69 -9.25 -19.26
C ILE A 93 -11.33 -10.32 -20.33
N ARG A 94 -11.58 -10.04 -21.61
CA ARG A 94 -11.18 -10.96 -22.70
C ARG A 94 -9.67 -11.19 -22.75
N GLN A 95 -8.88 -10.15 -22.51
CA GLN A 95 -7.43 -10.27 -22.43
C GLN A 95 -7.02 -11.14 -21.23
N MET A 96 -7.69 -10.97 -20.09
CA MET A 96 -7.44 -11.75 -18.88
C MET A 96 -7.62 -13.26 -19.07
N LYS A 97 -8.52 -13.66 -19.97
CA LYS A 97 -8.77 -15.06 -20.40
C LYS A 97 -7.69 -15.64 -21.32
N LYS A 98 -6.64 -14.88 -21.68
CA LYS A 98 -5.55 -15.33 -22.55
C LYS A 98 -4.22 -15.39 -21.80
N LYS A 99 -3.38 -16.36 -22.16
CA LYS A 99 -1.99 -16.46 -21.68
C LYS A 99 -1.21 -15.24 -22.16
N VAL A 100 -0.41 -14.63 -21.30
CA VAL A 100 0.56 -13.58 -21.66
C VAL A 100 1.87 -13.91 -20.97
N ASN A 101 2.97 -13.81 -21.71
CA ASN A 101 4.29 -14.21 -21.25
C ASN A 101 4.27 -15.65 -20.71
N GLN A 102 4.73 -15.85 -19.47
CA GLN A 102 4.73 -17.14 -18.79
C GLN A 102 3.50 -17.31 -17.89
N ALA A 103 2.73 -16.24 -17.66
CA ALA A 103 1.54 -16.24 -16.82
C ALA A 103 0.34 -16.89 -17.53
N ASP A 104 -0.21 -17.93 -16.92
CA ASP A 104 -1.38 -18.64 -17.45
C ASP A 104 -2.63 -17.74 -17.53
N PRO A 105 -3.64 -18.11 -18.36
CA PRO A 105 -4.95 -17.45 -18.34
C PRO A 105 -5.54 -17.37 -16.93
N LEU A 106 -6.30 -16.31 -16.65
CA LEU A 106 -7.11 -16.27 -15.43
C LEU A 106 -8.27 -17.28 -15.55
N PRO A 107 -8.69 -17.91 -14.44
CA PRO A 107 -9.82 -18.84 -14.42
C PRO A 107 -11.15 -18.07 -14.46
N ILE A 108 -11.39 -17.35 -15.55
CA ILE A 108 -12.63 -16.62 -15.83
C ILE A 108 -13.45 -17.47 -16.79
N ASN A 109 -14.51 -18.09 -16.27
CA ASN A 109 -15.39 -18.97 -17.02
C ASN A 109 -16.54 -18.23 -17.70
N MET A 110 -16.80 -16.99 -17.28
CA MET A 110 -17.89 -16.16 -17.80
C MET A 110 -17.79 -16.03 -19.34
N PRO A 111 -18.88 -16.37 -20.08
CA PRO A 111 -18.97 -16.13 -21.52
C PRO A 111 -18.89 -14.65 -21.89
N ASP A 112 -18.39 -14.36 -23.10
CA ASP A 112 -18.09 -12.99 -23.53
C ASP A 112 -19.32 -12.08 -23.56
N GLU A 113 -20.48 -12.64 -23.93
CA GLU A 113 -21.78 -11.96 -23.95
C GLU A 113 -22.27 -11.50 -22.56
N LYS A 114 -21.71 -12.04 -21.48
CA LYS A 114 -22.15 -11.73 -20.11
C LYS A 114 -21.50 -10.47 -19.53
N PHE A 115 -20.48 -9.92 -20.19
CA PHE A 115 -19.75 -8.73 -19.72
C PHE A 115 -19.50 -7.66 -20.79
N VAL A 116 -20.19 -7.74 -21.94
CA VAL A 116 -20.19 -6.65 -22.93
C VAL A 116 -20.77 -5.37 -22.35
N GLN A 117 -20.53 -4.24 -23.01
CA GLN A 117 -21.10 -2.95 -22.62
C GLN A 117 -22.63 -3.02 -22.53
N GLY A 118 -23.23 -2.48 -21.46
CA GLY A 118 -24.67 -2.50 -21.22
C GLY A 118 -25.20 -3.77 -20.55
N VAL A 119 -24.35 -4.78 -20.33
CA VAL A 119 -24.74 -6.05 -19.69
C VAL A 119 -24.05 -6.17 -18.35
N ARG A 120 -24.84 -6.24 -17.28
CA ARG A 120 -24.36 -6.39 -15.88
C ARG A 120 -23.34 -5.32 -15.47
N ASP A 121 -23.49 -4.10 -15.99
CA ASP A 121 -22.59 -2.99 -15.68
C ASP A 121 -22.62 -2.67 -14.17
N VAL A 122 -23.81 -2.69 -13.56
CA VAL A 122 -24.01 -2.57 -12.11
C VAL A 122 -25.16 -3.50 -11.70
N LEU A 123 -24.90 -4.39 -10.75
CA LEU A 123 -25.88 -5.30 -10.15
C LEU A 123 -26.15 -4.84 -8.72
N GLY A 124 -27.31 -4.24 -8.48
CA GLY A 124 -27.68 -3.71 -7.16
C GLY A 124 -27.85 -4.81 -6.12
N TYR A 125 -27.56 -4.51 -4.86
CA TYR A 125 -27.84 -5.39 -3.73
C TYR A 125 -29.33 -5.37 -3.35
N GLN A 126 -29.91 -6.56 -3.22
CA GLN A 126 -31.21 -6.75 -2.57
C GLN A 126 -31.09 -7.92 -1.60
N ASP A 127 -31.46 -7.68 -0.34
CA ASP A 127 -31.33 -8.66 0.72
C ASP A 127 -32.41 -9.74 0.62
N TYR A 128 -32.16 -10.74 -0.24
CA TYR A 128 -33.08 -11.84 -0.51
C TYR A 128 -32.69 -13.10 0.28
N ILE A 129 -31.39 -13.31 0.51
CA ILE A 129 -30.84 -14.42 1.28
C ILE A 129 -30.12 -13.85 2.51
N THR A 130 -30.82 -13.90 3.65
CA THR A 130 -30.55 -13.01 4.79
C THR A 130 -29.70 -13.62 5.92
N LYS A 131 -29.55 -14.96 6.03
CA LYS A 131 -29.09 -15.57 7.29
C LYS A 131 -27.86 -16.48 7.22
N GLU A 132 -27.53 -17.04 6.07
CA GLU A 132 -26.41 -17.99 5.96
C GLU A 132 -25.36 -17.46 4.99
N TYR A 133 -24.09 -17.80 5.26
CA TYR A 133 -23.01 -17.59 4.30
C TYR A 133 -23.19 -18.55 3.12
N VAL A 134 -23.26 -18.00 1.91
CA VAL A 134 -23.52 -18.74 0.66
C VAL A 134 -22.23 -19.00 -0.08
N GLU A 135 -22.06 -20.20 -0.65
CA GLU A 135 -20.86 -20.52 -1.44
C GLU A 135 -20.72 -19.53 -2.61
N LEU A 136 -19.50 -19.02 -2.79
CA LEU A 136 -19.21 -17.99 -3.78
C LEU A 136 -19.54 -18.46 -5.21
N LYS A 137 -19.42 -19.76 -5.46
CA LYS A 137 -19.80 -20.37 -6.72
C LYS A 137 -21.31 -20.29 -6.98
N ASP A 138 -22.14 -20.50 -5.96
CA ASP A 138 -23.60 -20.38 -6.10
C ASP A 138 -23.99 -18.92 -6.33
N ILE A 139 -23.32 -17.97 -5.65
CA ILE A 139 -23.50 -16.53 -5.90
C ILE A 139 -23.12 -16.18 -7.34
N TYR A 140 -21.97 -16.68 -7.83
CA TYR A 140 -21.55 -16.50 -9.23
C TYR A 140 -22.63 -17.01 -10.20
N ASP A 141 -23.12 -18.24 -9.99
CA ASP A 141 -24.12 -18.85 -10.86
C ASP A 141 -25.42 -18.02 -10.91
N ILE A 142 -25.88 -17.50 -9.77
CA ILE A 142 -27.06 -16.59 -9.69
C ILE A 142 -26.81 -15.28 -10.45
N LEU A 143 -25.63 -14.65 -10.27
CA LEU A 143 -25.30 -13.38 -10.93
C LEU A 143 -25.22 -13.51 -12.46
N LEU A 144 -24.86 -14.70 -12.97
CA LEU A 144 -24.78 -14.99 -14.41
C LEU A 144 -26.05 -15.63 -14.99
N SER A 145 -27.00 -16.02 -14.15
CA SER A 145 -28.22 -16.72 -14.57
C SER A 145 -29.05 -15.89 -15.56
N ASP A 146 -29.56 -16.55 -16.59
CA ASP A 146 -30.56 -15.96 -17.49
C ASP A 146 -32.00 -16.29 -17.07
N ASN A 147 -32.18 -17.14 -16.05
CA ASN A 147 -33.50 -17.52 -15.58
C ASN A 147 -34.23 -16.31 -14.99
N ASP A 148 -35.49 -16.17 -15.37
CA ASP A 148 -36.35 -15.08 -14.94
C ASP A 148 -36.68 -15.09 -13.44
N ALA A 149 -36.50 -16.23 -12.77
CA ALA A 149 -36.66 -16.38 -11.32
C ALA A 149 -35.46 -15.85 -10.52
N ASP A 150 -34.30 -15.74 -11.14
CA ASP A 150 -33.04 -15.30 -10.51
C ASP A 150 -32.81 -13.80 -10.70
N LYS A 151 -33.81 -13.08 -11.23
CA LYS A 151 -33.76 -11.65 -11.55
C LYS A 151 -34.76 -10.87 -10.71
N ALA A 152 -34.37 -9.67 -10.28
CA ALA A 152 -35.26 -8.74 -9.63
C ALA A 152 -36.15 -8.07 -10.68
N THR A 153 -37.44 -7.91 -10.38
CA THR A 153 -38.39 -7.20 -11.24
C THR A 153 -38.52 -5.75 -10.77
N TYR A 154 -38.28 -4.79 -11.66
CA TYR A 154 -38.40 -3.35 -11.38
C TYR A 154 -39.81 -2.83 -11.67
N GLN A 155 -40.08 -1.58 -11.26
CA GLN A 155 -41.40 -0.94 -11.39
C GLN A 155 -41.88 -0.83 -12.84
N ASP A 156 -40.97 -0.73 -13.80
CA ASP A 156 -41.27 -0.68 -15.23
C ASP A 156 -41.48 -2.08 -15.85
N GLY A 157 -41.43 -3.14 -15.04
CA GLY A 157 -41.56 -4.53 -15.46
C GLY A 157 -40.28 -5.14 -16.03
N SER A 158 -39.19 -4.38 -16.13
CA SER A 158 -37.89 -4.90 -16.52
C SER A 158 -37.35 -5.86 -15.45
N LYS A 159 -36.54 -6.82 -15.88
CA LYS A 159 -35.90 -7.80 -15.00
C LYS A 159 -34.40 -7.77 -15.18
N GLU A 160 -33.66 -7.63 -14.08
CA GLU A 160 -32.20 -7.66 -14.11
C GLU A 160 -31.62 -8.54 -13.01
N ASN A 161 -30.41 -9.04 -13.24
CA ASN A 161 -29.65 -9.72 -12.20
C ASN A 161 -29.35 -8.74 -11.05
N PHE A 162 -29.26 -9.26 -9.85
CA PHE A 162 -29.00 -8.49 -8.64
C PHE A 162 -28.12 -9.32 -7.69
N LEU A 163 -27.47 -8.66 -6.73
CA LEU A 163 -26.73 -9.34 -5.68
C LEU A 163 -27.71 -9.77 -4.56
N PRO A 164 -27.95 -11.08 -4.32
CA PRO A 164 -29.01 -11.54 -3.42
C PRO A 164 -28.59 -11.62 -1.94
N THR A 165 -27.29 -11.57 -1.65
CA THR A 165 -26.72 -11.58 -0.30
C THR A 165 -25.34 -10.95 -0.29
N LYS A 166 -24.86 -10.55 0.89
CA LYS A 166 -23.47 -10.15 1.11
C LYS A 166 -22.65 -11.17 1.89
N ASN A 167 -23.28 -12.23 2.40
CA ASN A 167 -22.61 -13.22 3.23
C ASN A 167 -21.95 -14.26 2.32
N PHE A 168 -20.67 -14.07 2.01
CA PHE A 168 -19.92 -14.89 1.06
C PHE A 168 -19.12 -15.97 1.77
N LYS A 169 -19.05 -17.16 1.16
CA LYS A 169 -18.32 -18.32 1.66
C LYS A 169 -17.45 -18.95 0.57
N ILE A 170 -16.29 -19.45 0.95
CA ILE A 170 -15.56 -20.45 0.18
C ILE A 170 -15.24 -21.61 1.13
N THR A 171 -15.79 -22.80 0.87
CA THR A 171 -15.37 -24.02 1.56
C THR A 171 -13.94 -24.41 1.20
N ILE A 172 -13.15 -24.81 2.19
CA ILE A 172 -11.71 -25.09 2.04
C ILE A 172 -11.41 -26.58 2.18
N ASP A 173 -10.84 -27.16 1.12
CA ASP A 173 -10.19 -28.46 1.18
C ASP A 173 -8.74 -28.29 1.70
N SER A 174 -8.52 -28.64 2.96
CA SER A 174 -7.20 -28.56 3.59
C SER A 174 -6.13 -29.42 2.87
N ALA A 175 -6.51 -30.52 2.20
CA ALA A 175 -5.56 -31.31 1.43
C ALA A 175 -5.11 -30.57 0.17
N GLN A 176 -6.04 -29.90 -0.52
CA GLN A 176 -5.73 -29.04 -1.67
C GLN A 176 -4.80 -27.89 -1.30
N ILE A 177 -5.07 -27.17 -0.20
CA ILE A 177 -4.23 -26.04 0.26
C ILE A 177 -2.77 -26.46 0.47
N VAL A 178 -2.56 -27.65 1.04
CA VAL A 178 -1.21 -28.21 1.24
C VAL A 178 -0.61 -28.68 -0.08
N ALA A 179 -1.39 -29.35 -0.94
CA ALA A 179 -0.93 -29.86 -2.23
C ALA A 179 -0.50 -28.73 -3.20
N THR A 180 -1.17 -27.57 -3.16
CA THR A 180 -0.79 -26.40 -3.97
C THR A 180 0.37 -25.61 -3.37
N GLY A 181 0.86 -25.99 -2.19
CA GLY A 181 1.91 -25.27 -1.47
C GLY A 181 1.46 -23.89 -0.96
N THR A 182 0.15 -23.64 -0.86
CA THR A 182 -0.38 -22.38 -0.32
C THR A 182 0.01 -22.23 1.15
N ILE A 183 -0.14 -23.30 1.92
CA ILE A 183 0.31 -23.41 3.32
C ILE A 183 1.15 -24.69 3.45
N PRO A 184 2.31 -24.66 4.12
CA PRO A 184 3.13 -25.86 4.29
C PRO A 184 2.43 -26.89 5.20
N ALA A 185 2.73 -28.17 4.98
CA ALA A 185 2.05 -29.29 5.66
C ALA A 185 2.14 -29.20 7.21
N ASN A 186 3.22 -28.65 7.76
CA ASN A 186 3.40 -28.47 9.20
C ASN A 186 2.54 -27.35 9.81
N LYS A 187 1.88 -26.52 8.99
CA LYS A 187 0.93 -25.48 9.41
C LYS A 187 -0.52 -25.84 9.06
N LYS A 188 -0.81 -27.10 8.72
CA LYS A 188 -2.15 -27.56 8.33
C LYS A 188 -3.24 -27.25 9.36
N ASP A 189 -2.92 -27.33 10.66
CA ASP A 189 -3.88 -27.10 11.73
C ASP A 189 -4.37 -25.64 11.83
N PHE A 190 -3.68 -24.70 11.18
CA PHE A 190 -4.08 -23.30 11.09
C PHE A 190 -5.05 -23.04 9.93
N ILE A 191 -5.27 -24.01 9.03
CA ILE A 191 -6.19 -23.86 7.91
C ILE A 191 -7.63 -23.85 8.42
N ALA A 192 -8.41 -22.84 8.03
CA ALA A 192 -9.82 -22.75 8.32
C ALA A 192 -10.62 -23.72 7.43
N PRO A 193 -11.73 -24.31 7.92
CA PRO A 193 -12.60 -25.16 7.09
C PRO A 193 -13.37 -24.35 6.02
N SER A 194 -13.52 -23.04 6.22
CA SER A 194 -14.16 -22.11 5.30
C SER A 194 -13.52 -20.72 5.44
N ILE A 195 -13.54 -19.94 4.36
CA ILE A 195 -13.40 -18.49 4.40
C ILE A 195 -14.81 -17.92 4.35
N GLU A 196 -15.20 -17.19 5.39
CA GLU A 196 -16.50 -16.51 5.50
C GLU A 196 -16.27 -15.01 5.72
N TRP A 197 -16.87 -14.19 4.86
CA TRP A 197 -16.74 -12.74 4.92
C TRP A 197 -17.99 -12.03 4.40
N GLN A 198 -18.15 -10.77 4.79
CA GLN A 198 -19.19 -9.92 4.25
C GLN A 198 -18.66 -9.11 3.08
N TYR A 199 -19.32 -9.20 1.93
CA TYR A 199 -19.06 -8.32 0.80
C TYR A 199 -19.32 -6.87 1.19
N ASN A 200 -18.37 -5.99 0.89
CA ASN A 200 -18.27 -4.65 1.47
C ASN A 200 -19.01 -3.55 0.67
N LYS A 201 -19.62 -3.86 -0.47
CA LYS A 201 -20.36 -2.88 -1.30
C LYS A 201 -21.85 -3.21 -1.39
N ASN A 202 -22.65 -2.24 -1.86
CA ASN A 202 -24.09 -2.39 -2.14
C ASN A 202 -24.40 -2.73 -3.60
N TYR A 203 -23.38 -3.04 -4.39
CA TYR A 203 -23.52 -3.42 -5.79
C TYR A 203 -22.30 -4.24 -6.24
N VAL A 204 -22.46 -5.01 -7.31
CA VAL A 204 -21.39 -5.72 -8.01
C VAL A 204 -21.26 -5.10 -9.40
N THR A 205 -20.07 -4.64 -9.77
CA THR A 205 -19.78 -4.26 -11.16
C THR A 205 -19.12 -5.43 -11.89
N LYS A 206 -18.84 -5.27 -13.18
CA LYS A 206 -18.07 -6.25 -13.95
C LYS A 206 -16.67 -6.53 -13.37
N THR A 207 -16.06 -5.54 -12.69
CA THR A 207 -14.79 -5.75 -11.98
C THR A 207 -14.97 -6.80 -10.88
N GLU A 208 -15.94 -6.61 -9.97
CA GLU A 208 -16.17 -7.58 -8.90
C GLU A 208 -16.70 -8.91 -9.44
N LEU A 209 -17.53 -8.89 -10.50
CA LEU A 209 -18.01 -10.13 -11.13
C LEU A 209 -16.86 -10.98 -11.67
N ALA A 210 -15.87 -10.36 -12.32
CA ALA A 210 -14.66 -11.06 -12.79
C ALA A 210 -13.79 -11.57 -11.62
N MET A 211 -13.68 -10.80 -10.53
CA MET A 211 -12.96 -11.25 -9.33
C MET A 211 -13.67 -12.43 -8.64
N ILE A 212 -15.00 -12.40 -8.56
CA ILE A 212 -15.85 -13.49 -8.05
C ILE A 212 -15.62 -14.75 -8.90
N ASP A 213 -15.64 -14.63 -10.23
CA ASP A 213 -15.36 -15.74 -11.16
C ASP A 213 -13.98 -16.35 -10.90
N ILE A 214 -12.94 -15.51 -10.80
CA ILE A 214 -11.58 -15.95 -10.48
C ILE A 214 -11.55 -16.71 -9.16
N LEU A 215 -12.12 -16.15 -8.09
CA LEU A 215 -12.11 -16.77 -6.77
C LEU A 215 -12.88 -18.09 -6.75
N ALA A 216 -14.04 -18.16 -7.40
CA ALA A 216 -14.89 -19.34 -7.46
C ALA A 216 -14.26 -20.49 -8.26
N HIS A 217 -13.39 -20.20 -9.22
CA HIS A 217 -12.84 -21.21 -10.15
C HIS A 217 -11.33 -21.45 -10.03
N ASN A 218 -10.60 -20.62 -9.27
CA ASN A 218 -9.15 -20.77 -9.09
C ASN A 218 -8.75 -22.07 -8.37
N ASN A 219 -9.59 -22.57 -7.44
CA ASN A 219 -9.30 -23.80 -6.67
C ASN A 219 -7.89 -23.80 -6.05
N TRP A 220 -7.44 -22.64 -5.56
CA TRP A 220 -6.11 -22.42 -4.98
C TRP A 220 -4.91 -22.78 -5.88
N LYS A 221 -5.12 -23.03 -7.18
CA LYS A 221 -4.05 -23.36 -8.13
C LYS A 221 -3.10 -22.20 -8.34
N ARG A 222 -3.61 -20.97 -8.31
CA ARG A 222 -2.82 -19.74 -8.41
C ARG A 222 -2.91 -18.95 -7.11
N PRO A 223 -1.78 -18.55 -6.51
CA PRO A 223 -1.79 -17.63 -5.37
C PRO A 223 -2.45 -16.30 -5.74
N ILE A 224 -3.31 -15.77 -4.86
CA ILE A 224 -4.00 -14.50 -5.08
C ILE A 224 -3.40 -13.43 -4.17
N TYR A 225 -3.01 -12.31 -4.77
CA TYR A 225 -2.39 -11.18 -4.11
C TYR A 225 -3.08 -9.87 -4.47
N PHE A 226 -3.01 -8.91 -3.55
CA PHE A 226 -3.36 -7.51 -3.75
C PHE A 226 -2.14 -6.64 -3.45
N ALA A 227 -1.81 -5.70 -4.33
CA ALA A 227 -0.78 -4.71 -4.02
C ALA A 227 -1.16 -3.89 -2.79
N ILE A 228 -0.19 -3.50 -1.97
CA ILE A 228 -0.43 -2.79 -0.69
C ILE A 228 -1.10 -1.42 -0.84
N THR A 229 -1.10 -0.87 -2.05
CA THR A 229 -1.70 0.41 -2.46
C THR A 229 -3.15 0.27 -2.92
N VAL A 230 -3.66 -0.95 -3.09
CA VAL A 230 -5.06 -1.18 -3.42
C VAL A 230 -5.94 -0.72 -2.24
N PRO A 231 -6.93 0.16 -2.46
CA PRO A 231 -7.82 0.59 -1.39
C PRO A 231 -8.65 -0.57 -0.83
N GLU A 232 -8.90 -0.55 0.49
CA GLU A 232 -9.61 -1.63 1.21
C GLU A 232 -10.99 -1.94 0.61
N ASP A 233 -11.69 -0.91 0.13
CA ASP A 233 -12.98 -1.06 -0.55
C ASP A 233 -12.93 -2.01 -1.76
N ASN A 234 -11.76 -2.20 -2.38
CA ASN A 234 -11.57 -3.08 -3.53
C ASN A 234 -11.19 -4.52 -3.16
N TYR A 235 -11.07 -4.85 -1.87
CA TYR A 235 -10.82 -6.22 -1.41
C TYR A 235 -12.07 -7.11 -1.38
N MET A 236 -13.25 -6.58 -1.74
CA MET A 236 -14.54 -7.28 -1.65
C MET A 236 -14.85 -7.80 -0.23
N GLY A 237 -14.28 -7.19 0.80
CA GLY A 237 -14.43 -7.61 2.21
C GLY A 237 -13.47 -8.72 2.68
N LEU A 238 -12.50 -9.12 1.86
CA LEU A 238 -11.54 -10.19 2.19
C LEU A 238 -10.44 -9.78 3.19
N GLY A 239 -10.45 -8.55 3.71
CA GLY A 239 -9.37 -7.99 4.53
C GLY A 239 -8.93 -8.86 5.71
N GLU A 240 -9.85 -9.60 6.33
CA GLU A 240 -9.55 -10.53 7.45
C GLU A 240 -8.80 -11.80 7.03
N TYR A 241 -8.52 -11.99 5.74
CA TYR A 241 -7.79 -13.12 5.18
C TYR A 241 -6.61 -12.68 4.30
N LEU A 242 -6.30 -11.37 4.28
CA LEU A 242 -5.22 -10.78 3.53
C LEU A 242 -3.99 -10.58 4.43
N TYR A 243 -2.97 -11.42 4.22
CA TYR A 243 -1.74 -11.41 5.03
C TYR A 243 -0.62 -10.67 4.30
N ASN A 244 -0.01 -9.69 4.94
CA ASN A 244 1.09 -8.91 4.40
C ASN A 244 2.34 -9.79 4.20
N GLU A 245 2.90 -9.79 2.98
CA GLU A 245 4.15 -10.45 2.61
C GLU A 245 5.21 -9.46 2.09
N GLY A 246 5.05 -8.16 2.39
CA GLY A 246 5.97 -7.07 2.02
C GLY A 246 5.26 -5.98 1.24
N PHE A 247 5.26 -6.07 -0.10
CA PHE A 247 4.59 -5.10 -0.98
C PHE A 247 3.28 -5.64 -1.55
N ALA A 248 2.85 -6.83 -1.12
CA ALA A 248 1.56 -7.39 -1.48
C ALA A 248 0.95 -8.14 -0.30
N TYR A 249 -0.37 -8.09 -0.21
CA TYR A 249 -1.16 -8.93 0.67
C TYR A 249 -1.55 -10.22 -0.04
N ARG A 250 -1.30 -11.36 0.59
CA ARG A 250 -1.68 -12.68 0.08
C ARG A 250 -3.00 -13.12 0.71
N LEU A 251 -3.93 -13.61 -0.10
CA LEU A 251 -5.12 -14.29 0.39
C LEU A 251 -4.74 -15.67 0.97
N LEU A 252 -5.00 -15.90 2.25
CA LEU A 252 -4.73 -17.17 2.94
C LEU A 252 -5.96 -17.66 3.74
N PRO A 253 -6.30 -18.96 3.67
CA PRO A 253 -7.45 -19.53 4.37
C PRO A 253 -7.09 -19.91 5.81
N LEU A 254 -6.62 -18.95 6.61
CA LEU A 254 -6.21 -19.20 7.97
C LEU A 254 -7.38 -18.98 8.94
N LYS A 255 -7.40 -19.74 10.03
CA LYS A 255 -8.32 -19.53 11.14
C LYS A 255 -8.15 -18.10 11.66
N LYS A 256 -9.27 -17.40 11.88
CA LYS A 256 -9.25 -16.02 12.39
C LYS A 256 -8.44 -15.97 13.68
N ALA A 257 -7.55 -14.99 13.76
CA ALA A 257 -6.85 -14.71 15.01
C ALA A 257 -7.89 -14.38 16.10
N PRO A 258 -7.66 -14.80 17.36
CA PRO A 258 -8.52 -14.41 18.47
C PRO A 258 -8.60 -12.88 18.52
N ALA A 259 -9.79 -12.37 18.84
CA ALA A 259 -10.01 -10.93 18.93
C ALA A 259 -9.02 -10.31 19.93
N ASN A 260 -8.36 -9.23 19.52
CA ASN A 260 -7.49 -8.46 20.40
C ASN A 260 -8.35 -7.80 21.50
N PRO A 261 -8.08 -8.05 22.80
CA PRO A 261 -8.80 -7.41 23.91
C PRO A 261 -8.77 -5.87 23.87
N GLU A 262 -7.73 -5.29 23.27
CA GLU A 262 -7.54 -3.83 23.17
C GLU A 262 -8.30 -3.21 21.98
N GLY A 263 -9.01 -4.00 21.17
CA GLY A 263 -9.82 -3.51 20.05
C GLY A 263 -9.03 -3.02 18.84
N GLU A 264 -7.71 -2.95 18.91
CA GLU A 264 -6.86 -2.64 17.76
C GLU A 264 -6.78 -3.84 16.80
N LYS A 265 -7.26 -3.66 15.57
CA LYS A 265 -7.04 -4.62 14.47
C LYS A 265 -5.57 -4.52 14.05
N ALA A 266 -4.73 -5.38 14.62
CA ALA A 266 -3.36 -5.55 14.15
C ALA A 266 -3.37 -6.01 12.69
N GLU A 267 -2.45 -5.48 11.89
CA GLU A 267 -2.31 -5.86 10.48
C GLU A 267 -1.90 -7.33 10.37
N LEU A 268 -2.70 -8.14 9.66
CA LEU A 268 -2.40 -9.55 9.45
C LEU A 268 -1.13 -9.67 8.62
N THR A 269 -0.10 -10.32 9.19
CA THR A 269 1.22 -10.39 8.58
C THR A 269 1.69 -11.85 8.52
N ASN A 270 2.27 -12.25 7.40
CA ASN A 270 3.04 -13.49 7.31
C ASN A 270 4.51 -13.15 7.56
N THR A 271 4.90 -13.03 8.85
CA THR A 271 6.19 -12.46 9.30
C THR A 271 7.39 -13.13 8.62
N ASP A 272 7.40 -14.47 8.52
CA ASP A 272 8.47 -15.23 7.89
C ASP A 272 8.69 -14.84 6.43
N GLN A 273 7.59 -14.78 5.66
CA GLN A 273 7.64 -14.49 4.23
C GLN A 273 7.93 -13.02 3.96
N MET A 274 7.35 -12.11 4.76
CA MET A 274 7.62 -10.67 4.72
C MET A 274 9.10 -10.38 5.01
N PHE A 275 9.67 -10.96 6.08
CA PHE A 275 11.09 -10.82 6.41
C PHE A 275 11.97 -11.29 5.27
N LYS A 276 11.72 -12.51 4.76
CA LYS A 276 12.48 -13.07 3.64
C LYS A 276 12.44 -12.14 2.43
N ASN A 277 11.26 -11.68 2.03
CA ASN A 277 11.10 -10.82 0.86
C ASN A 277 11.83 -9.48 1.04
N MET A 278 11.57 -8.76 2.14
CA MET A 278 12.15 -7.44 2.40
C MET A 278 13.67 -7.48 2.58
N MET A 279 14.21 -8.52 3.20
CA MET A 279 15.63 -8.57 3.51
C MET A 279 16.49 -9.16 2.39
N THR A 280 15.92 -9.97 1.49
CA THR A 280 16.72 -10.71 0.49
C THR A 280 16.35 -10.43 -0.96
N LYS A 281 15.13 -9.98 -1.26
CA LYS A 281 14.67 -9.79 -2.64
C LYS A 281 14.48 -8.34 -3.02
N PHE A 282 14.04 -7.51 -2.07
CA PHE A 282 13.60 -6.16 -2.39
C PHE A 282 14.73 -5.18 -2.69
N LYS A 283 14.42 -4.22 -3.56
CA LYS A 283 15.25 -3.10 -3.95
C LYS A 283 14.59 -1.79 -3.49
N TRP A 284 15.38 -0.74 -3.29
CA TRP A 284 14.91 0.46 -2.57
C TRP A 284 15.08 1.76 -3.35
N GLY A 285 15.22 1.70 -4.67
CA GLY A 285 15.11 2.86 -5.54
C GLY A 285 16.23 3.89 -5.41
N ASN A 286 17.29 3.57 -4.67
CA ASN A 286 18.35 4.50 -4.26
C ASN A 286 17.80 5.77 -3.57
N MET A 287 16.66 5.67 -2.87
CA MET A 287 15.98 6.86 -2.35
C MET A 287 16.85 7.68 -1.41
N LYS A 288 17.64 7.04 -0.55
CA LYS A 288 18.51 7.74 0.42
C LYS A 288 19.53 8.68 -0.24
N ASN A 289 20.06 8.31 -1.40
CA ASN A 289 21.15 9.04 -2.05
C ASN A 289 20.73 9.75 -3.35
N ALA A 290 19.46 9.67 -3.74
CA ALA A 290 18.97 10.37 -4.92
C ALA A 290 19.08 11.88 -4.72
N SER A 291 19.58 12.59 -5.75
CA SER A 291 19.66 14.07 -5.73
C SER A 291 18.28 14.72 -5.58
N TYR A 292 17.25 14.06 -6.12
CA TYR A 292 15.88 14.51 -6.07
C TYR A 292 14.91 13.34 -5.88
N LEU A 293 13.93 13.54 -5.00
CA LEU A 293 12.76 12.66 -4.85
C LEU A 293 11.50 13.45 -5.18
N ASP A 294 10.73 12.93 -6.12
CA ASP A 294 9.42 13.49 -6.45
C ASP A 294 8.39 13.18 -5.35
N PRO A 295 7.24 13.87 -5.32
CA PRO A 295 6.20 13.67 -4.32
C PRO A 295 5.74 12.21 -4.16
N GLU A 296 5.61 11.44 -5.25
CA GLU A 296 5.19 10.04 -5.16
C GLU A 296 6.32 9.15 -4.60
N SER A 297 7.59 9.39 -4.94
CA SER A 297 8.70 8.67 -4.30
C SER A 297 8.79 8.97 -2.80
N VAL A 298 8.53 10.22 -2.41
CA VAL A 298 8.46 10.60 -0.98
C VAL A 298 7.29 9.88 -0.31
N ARG A 299 6.13 9.81 -0.94
CA ARG A 299 4.99 9.03 -0.45
C ARG A 299 5.31 7.53 -0.33
N MET A 300 6.06 6.96 -1.27
CA MET A 300 6.48 5.55 -1.17
C MET A 300 7.46 5.30 -0.02
N SER A 301 8.32 6.27 0.30
CA SER A 301 9.24 6.14 1.44
C SER A 301 8.49 5.98 2.77
N PHE A 302 7.32 6.61 2.90
CA PHE A 302 6.44 6.44 4.05
C PHE A 302 5.93 5.01 4.17
N THR A 303 5.45 4.46 3.05
CA THR A 303 4.95 3.08 2.99
C THR A 303 6.04 2.10 3.39
N ILE A 304 7.28 2.34 2.93
CA ILE A 304 8.44 1.50 3.26
C ILE A 304 8.74 1.51 4.76
N ILE A 305 8.84 2.70 5.38
CA ILE A 305 9.07 2.81 6.83
C ILE A 305 7.97 2.08 7.60
N ASN A 306 6.71 2.28 7.20
CA ASN A 306 5.58 1.64 7.86
C ASN A 306 5.69 0.11 7.86
N HIS A 307 6.03 -0.49 6.70
CA HIS A 307 6.18 -1.93 6.58
C HIS A 307 7.39 -2.47 7.34
N PHE A 308 8.50 -1.73 7.39
CA PHE A 308 9.63 -2.09 8.26
C PHE A 308 9.25 -2.05 9.74
N ASN A 309 8.46 -1.06 10.18
CA ASN A 309 7.98 -0.97 11.56
C ASN A 309 7.04 -2.14 11.90
N ILE A 310 6.08 -2.46 11.03
CA ILE A 310 5.17 -3.61 11.21
C ILE A 310 5.97 -4.90 11.33
N LEU A 311 6.91 -5.13 10.41
CA LEU A 311 7.76 -6.30 10.43
C LEU A 311 8.58 -6.39 11.72
N ALA A 312 9.22 -5.30 12.13
CA ALA A 312 10.05 -5.26 13.33
C ALA A 312 9.22 -5.45 14.61
N GLU A 313 8.04 -4.85 14.73
CA GLU A 313 7.13 -5.05 15.87
C GLU A 313 6.65 -6.50 15.95
N ASN A 314 6.26 -7.12 14.83
CA ASN A 314 5.86 -8.52 14.80
C ASN A 314 7.01 -9.44 15.21
N LEU A 315 8.20 -9.25 14.64
CA LEU A 315 9.41 -9.99 15.02
C LEU A 315 9.75 -9.78 16.50
N TYR A 316 9.59 -8.57 17.04
CA TYR A 316 9.82 -8.28 18.45
C TYR A 316 8.84 -9.05 19.35
N ARG A 317 7.53 -9.04 19.02
CA ARG A 317 6.49 -9.79 19.74
C ARG A 317 6.71 -11.29 19.70
N GLU A 318 7.26 -11.80 18.60
CA GLU A 318 7.65 -13.20 18.42
C GLU A 318 8.96 -13.57 19.15
N GLY A 319 9.63 -12.62 19.81
CA GLY A 319 10.92 -12.84 20.49
C GLY A 319 12.14 -12.90 19.55
N ARG A 320 11.96 -12.59 18.26
CA ARG A 320 12.99 -12.61 17.22
C ARG A 320 13.75 -11.28 17.14
N TYR A 321 14.34 -10.88 18.26
CA TYR A 321 14.93 -9.54 18.44
C TYR A 321 16.06 -9.22 17.43
N ASN A 322 16.89 -10.20 17.08
CA ASN A 322 17.97 -9.99 16.10
C ASN A 322 17.43 -9.65 14.71
N GLU A 323 16.36 -10.32 14.29
CA GLU A 323 15.73 -10.07 12.98
C GLU A 323 14.98 -8.73 12.99
N ALA A 324 14.27 -8.40 14.08
CA ALA A 324 13.64 -7.09 14.25
C ALA A 324 14.68 -5.96 14.13
N ARG A 325 15.82 -6.12 14.79
CA ARG A 325 16.96 -5.19 14.69
C ARG A 325 17.45 -5.07 13.24
N GLN A 326 17.70 -6.19 12.56
CA GLN A 326 18.14 -6.17 11.16
C GLN A 326 17.17 -5.42 10.24
N ALA A 327 15.87 -5.63 10.42
CA ALA A 327 14.84 -4.95 9.64
C ALA A 327 14.89 -3.41 9.82
N LEU A 328 14.95 -2.92 11.06
CA LEU A 328 15.03 -1.48 11.33
C LEU A 328 16.33 -0.86 10.82
N LEU A 329 17.46 -1.56 11.03
CA LEU A 329 18.75 -1.08 10.54
C LEU A 329 18.77 -1.01 9.01
N LYS A 330 18.14 -1.98 8.33
CA LYS A 330 17.99 -1.92 6.88
C LYS A 330 17.12 -0.74 6.44
N CYS A 331 16.04 -0.45 7.16
CA CYS A 331 15.23 0.73 6.85
C CYS A 331 16.04 2.03 6.92
N LEU A 332 16.84 2.21 7.97
CA LEU A 332 17.71 3.39 8.14
C LEU A 332 18.79 3.49 7.05
N GLU A 333 19.24 2.37 6.51
CA GLU A 333 20.21 2.32 5.42
C GLU A 333 19.62 2.79 4.08
N VAL A 334 18.34 2.49 3.82
CA VAL A 334 17.78 2.62 2.46
C VAL A 334 16.80 3.79 2.28
N VAL A 335 16.22 4.29 3.38
CA VAL A 335 15.28 5.40 3.37
C VAL A 335 16.00 6.71 3.71
N PRO A 336 15.62 7.85 3.11
CA PRO A 336 16.13 9.16 3.52
C PRO A 336 15.98 9.43 5.03
N ASP A 337 16.99 10.10 5.59
CA ASP A 337 16.97 10.54 6.98
C ASP A 337 16.03 11.76 7.17
N LYS A 338 15.74 12.49 6.07
CA LYS A 338 14.92 13.69 6.06
C LYS A 338 13.43 13.39 6.33
N ASN A 339 12.82 14.22 7.16
CA ASN A 339 11.37 14.28 7.32
C ASN A 339 10.74 15.18 6.26
N HIS A 340 9.65 14.72 5.63
CA HIS A 340 8.99 15.43 4.52
C HIS A 340 7.63 16.01 4.88
N SER A 341 6.99 15.53 5.96
CA SER A 341 5.73 16.07 6.49
C SER A 341 5.59 15.72 7.97
N LEU A 342 4.72 16.41 8.70
CA LEU A 342 4.38 16.05 10.09
C LEU A 342 3.71 14.66 10.20
N ASN A 343 3.04 14.17 9.15
CA ASN A 343 2.53 12.79 9.14
C ASN A 343 3.65 11.75 9.07
N PHE A 344 4.80 12.11 8.50
CA PHE A 344 5.96 11.24 8.40
C PHE A 344 6.59 10.96 9.76
N THR A 345 6.56 11.95 10.66
CA THR A 345 7.21 11.90 11.97
C THR A 345 6.60 10.85 12.90
N ILE A 346 5.30 10.54 12.73
CA ILE A 346 4.63 9.44 13.46
C ILE A 346 5.36 8.11 13.25
N ARG A 347 5.76 7.80 12.01
CA ARG A 347 6.41 6.53 11.69
C ARG A 347 7.84 6.49 12.23
N LYS A 348 8.52 7.65 12.23
CA LYS A 348 9.84 7.79 12.84
C LYS A 348 9.77 7.66 14.37
N PHE A 349 8.71 8.14 15.01
CA PHE A 349 8.43 7.90 16.43
C PHE A 349 8.29 6.40 16.73
N TYR A 350 7.43 5.67 16.01
CA TYR A 350 7.29 4.22 16.21
C TYR A 350 8.60 3.46 15.98
N MET A 351 9.38 3.89 14.97
CA MET A 351 10.72 3.32 14.73
C MET A 351 11.67 3.59 15.90
N ALA A 352 11.67 4.79 16.47
CA ALA A 352 12.49 5.14 17.63
C ALA A 352 12.13 4.28 18.85
N ASP A 353 10.85 4.06 19.12
CA ASP A 353 10.39 3.19 20.20
C ASP A 353 10.92 1.75 20.03
N LEU A 354 10.77 1.19 18.83
CA LEU A 354 11.32 -0.13 18.50
C LEU A 354 12.84 -0.19 18.65
N LEU A 355 13.57 0.85 18.24
CA LEU A 355 15.03 0.92 18.42
C LEU A 355 15.42 0.92 19.90
N TYR A 356 14.71 1.66 20.76
CA TYR A 356 14.95 1.62 22.21
C TYR A 356 14.66 0.25 22.82
N LYS A 357 13.52 -0.37 22.45
CA LYS A 357 13.16 -1.74 22.86
C LYS A 357 14.26 -2.75 22.51
N LEU A 358 14.89 -2.57 21.34
CA LEU A 358 15.99 -3.40 20.82
C LEU A 358 17.39 -2.95 21.29
N LYS A 359 17.48 -2.01 22.22
CA LYS A 359 18.74 -1.50 22.81
C LYS A 359 19.67 -0.80 21.81
N GLU A 360 19.11 -0.22 20.75
CA GLU A 360 19.79 0.64 19.77
C GLU A 360 19.71 2.12 20.16
N SER A 361 19.98 2.46 21.43
CA SER A 361 19.75 3.81 22.00
C SER A 361 20.42 4.93 21.20
N LYS A 362 21.65 4.75 20.72
CA LYS A 362 22.32 5.79 19.93
C LYS A 362 21.55 6.15 18.66
N LYS A 363 21.08 5.15 17.90
CA LYS A 363 20.31 5.38 16.68
C LYS A 363 18.91 5.90 16.99
N ALA A 364 18.30 5.45 18.09
CA ALA A 364 17.03 5.99 18.56
C ALA A 364 17.16 7.49 18.90
N ASN A 365 18.21 7.88 19.65
CA ASN A 365 18.48 9.28 20.00
C ASN A 365 18.69 10.15 18.75
N GLU A 366 19.49 9.69 17.78
CA GLU A 366 19.70 10.38 16.51
C GLU A 366 18.39 10.60 15.74
N LEU A 367 17.54 9.56 15.69
CA LEU A 367 16.23 9.62 15.02
C LEU A 367 15.25 10.56 15.73
N VAL A 368 15.20 10.51 17.07
CA VAL A 368 14.37 11.38 17.90
C VAL A 368 14.76 12.83 17.73
N GLU A 369 16.06 13.14 17.78
CA GLU A 369 16.59 14.49 17.64
C GLU A 369 16.25 15.07 16.26
N ASN A 370 16.55 14.34 15.17
CA ASN A 370 16.23 14.76 13.81
C ASN A 370 14.71 14.99 13.61
N THR A 371 13.89 14.10 14.18
CA THR A 371 12.44 14.22 14.10
C THR A 371 11.93 15.42 14.87
N ALA A 372 12.47 15.68 16.05
CA ALA A 372 12.11 16.82 16.87
C ALA A 372 12.56 18.16 16.25
N ASP A 373 13.74 18.20 15.62
CA ASP A 373 14.24 19.38 14.89
C ASP A 373 13.25 19.77 13.78
N TYR A 374 12.86 18.78 12.97
CA TYR A 374 11.88 19.01 11.90
C TYR A 374 10.52 19.49 12.43
N ILE A 375 10.02 18.87 13.50
CA ILE A 375 8.73 19.29 14.10
C ILE A 375 8.83 20.73 14.61
N GLU A 376 9.90 21.07 15.32
CA GLU A 376 10.13 22.43 15.82
C GLU A 376 10.15 23.45 14.67
N ASP A 377 10.89 23.17 13.59
CA ASP A 377 10.94 24.02 12.41
C ASP A 377 9.57 24.21 11.76
N GLN A 378 8.79 23.13 11.59
CA GLN A 378 7.44 23.21 11.02
C GLN A 378 6.48 24.01 11.90
N LEU A 379 6.49 23.78 13.22
CA LEU A 379 5.62 24.51 14.13
C LEU A 379 6.01 25.99 14.23
N ASN A 380 7.31 26.31 14.18
CA ASN A 380 7.79 27.68 14.09
C ASN A 380 7.33 28.37 12.81
N TYR A 381 7.42 27.68 11.66
CA TYR A 381 6.92 28.18 10.40
C TYR A 381 5.40 28.43 10.45
N ILE A 382 4.62 27.46 10.94
CA ILE A 382 3.16 27.60 11.07
C ILE A 382 2.80 28.78 11.98
N SER A 383 3.50 28.93 13.12
CA SER A 383 3.31 30.07 14.02
C SER A 383 3.62 31.42 13.35
N ALA A 384 4.71 31.51 12.58
CA ALA A 384 5.05 32.73 11.84
C ALA A 384 4.03 33.06 10.74
N VAL A 385 3.52 32.05 10.04
CA VAL A 385 2.45 32.23 9.05
C VAL A 385 1.16 32.69 9.71
N ALA A 386 0.81 32.16 10.87
CA ALA A 386 -0.39 32.53 11.63
C ALA A 386 -0.43 34.01 12.00
N GLN A 387 0.73 34.64 12.22
CA GLN A 387 0.82 36.07 12.51
C GLN A 387 0.40 36.95 11.31
N THR A 388 0.42 36.41 10.10
CA THR A 388 0.17 37.16 8.85
C THR A 388 -1.03 36.64 8.06
N LYS A 389 -1.54 35.44 8.37
CA LYS A 389 -2.66 34.79 7.68
C LYS A 389 -3.59 34.11 8.69
N GLU A 390 -4.90 34.29 8.49
CA GLU A 390 -5.93 33.81 9.43
C GLU A 390 -6.17 32.28 9.39
N ASN A 391 -5.69 31.57 8.36
CA ASN A 391 -5.95 30.14 8.19
C ASN A 391 -4.82 29.27 8.74
N LEU A 392 -4.78 29.11 10.06
CA LEU A 392 -3.90 28.15 10.73
C LEU A 392 -4.31 26.72 10.41
N ASN A 393 -3.36 25.88 10.00
CA ASN A 393 -3.57 24.43 9.91
C ASN A 393 -3.49 23.81 11.32
N THR A 394 -4.58 23.93 12.08
CA THR A 394 -4.70 23.43 13.46
C THR A 394 -4.38 21.93 13.58
N ARG A 395 -4.73 21.14 12.57
CA ARG A 395 -4.45 19.70 12.52
C ARG A 395 -2.95 19.41 12.50
N GLU A 396 -2.18 20.17 11.74
CA GLU A 396 -0.72 20.04 11.70
C GLU A 396 -0.09 20.45 13.02
N VAL A 397 -0.56 21.53 13.64
CA VAL A 397 -0.08 21.95 14.97
C VAL A 397 -0.33 20.85 16.01
N GLN A 398 -1.56 20.35 16.09
CA GLN A 398 -1.94 19.26 16.99
C GLN A 398 -1.07 18.02 16.78
N LEU A 399 -0.83 17.64 15.53
CA LEU A 399 -0.01 16.49 15.20
C LEU A 399 1.46 16.69 15.60
N GLY A 400 2.04 17.84 15.30
CA GLY A 400 3.42 18.16 15.66
C GLY A 400 3.62 18.15 17.18
N VAL A 401 2.73 18.82 17.93
CA VAL A 401 2.76 18.84 19.40
C VAL A 401 2.58 17.44 19.98
N TYR A 402 1.64 16.65 19.44
CA TYR A 402 1.43 15.27 19.84
C TYR A 402 2.70 14.44 19.69
N VAL A 403 3.31 14.40 18.49
CA VAL A 403 4.51 13.59 18.26
C VAL A 403 5.68 14.08 19.12
N LEU A 404 5.87 15.40 19.26
CA LEU A 404 6.93 15.94 20.12
C LEU A 404 6.74 15.55 21.60
N THR A 405 5.50 15.52 22.07
CA THR A 405 5.14 15.07 23.42
C THR A 405 5.43 13.58 23.60
N GLU A 406 5.07 12.74 22.62
CA GLU A 406 5.35 11.31 22.67
C GLU A 406 6.86 11.01 22.60
N LEU A 407 7.64 11.78 21.83
CA LEU A 407 9.11 11.68 21.84
C LEU A 407 9.71 12.04 23.21
N ALA A 408 9.16 13.07 23.88
CA ALA A 408 9.59 13.41 25.23
C ALA A 408 9.25 12.29 26.24
N LYS A 409 8.05 11.72 26.19
CA LYS A 409 7.71 10.56 27.04
C LYS A 409 8.61 9.37 26.76
N LEU A 410 8.86 9.07 25.48
CA LEU A 410 9.68 7.95 25.07
C LEU A 410 11.12 8.06 25.60
N THR A 411 11.71 9.25 25.54
CA THR A 411 13.07 9.50 26.08
C THR A 411 13.13 9.41 27.60
N ASP A 412 12.08 9.85 28.32
CA ASP A 412 11.98 9.68 29.78
C ASP A 412 11.93 8.20 30.18
N GLN A 413 11.04 7.42 29.55
CA GLN A 413 10.88 5.98 29.78
C GLN A 413 12.16 5.18 29.53
N ASN A 414 13.02 5.67 28.62
CA ASN A 414 14.29 5.03 28.28
C ASN A 414 15.50 5.64 28.99
N ASN A 415 15.31 6.55 29.96
CA ASN A 415 16.35 7.20 30.76
C ASN A 415 17.32 8.11 29.96
N GLU A 416 16.90 8.64 28.81
CA GLU A 416 17.67 9.55 27.97
C GLU A 416 17.53 11.01 28.47
N LYS A 417 18.07 11.27 29.68
CA LYS A 417 17.79 12.50 30.45
C LYS A 417 18.11 13.81 29.72
N GLU A 418 19.26 13.88 29.04
CA GLU A 418 19.70 15.10 28.36
C GLU A 418 18.76 15.42 27.17
N LEU A 419 18.49 14.41 26.35
CA LEU A 419 17.59 14.54 25.20
C LEU A 419 16.16 14.86 25.67
N ASN A 420 15.67 14.19 26.71
CA ASN A 420 14.37 14.49 27.31
C ASN A 420 14.27 15.96 27.74
N GLN A 421 15.26 16.48 28.47
CA GLN A 421 15.27 17.87 28.91
C GLN A 421 15.22 18.85 27.73
N LYS A 422 15.91 18.53 26.63
CA LYS A 422 15.88 19.32 25.39
C LYS A 422 14.47 19.35 24.78
N LEU A 423 13.82 18.19 24.66
CA LEU A 423 12.45 18.08 24.13
C LEU A 423 11.43 18.80 25.02
N GLN A 424 11.56 18.70 26.35
CA GLN A 424 10.71 19.43 27.31
C GLN A 424 10.86 20.95 27.14
N ASN A 425 12.07 21.44 26.89
CA ASN A 425 12.31 22.87 26.63
C ASN A 425 11.66 23.32 25.31
N ARG A 426 11.73 22.48 24.26
CA ARG A 426 11.05 22.74 22.98
C ARG A 426 9.54 22.83 23.14
N LEU A 427 8.93 21.88 23.85
CA LEU A 427 7.50 21.88 24.13
C LEU A 427 7.05 23.19 24.80
N LYS A 428 7.74 23.61 25.87
CA LYS A 428 7.44 24.88 26.56
C LYS A 428 7.55 26.10 25.64
N ALA A 429 8.55 26.12 24.76
CA ALA A 429 8.75 27.20 23.80
C ALA A 429 7.65 27.25 22.74
N ILE A 430 7.20 26.09 22.25
CA ILE A 430 6.08 25.95 21.31
C ILE A 430 4.76 26.37 21.99
N GLU A 431 4.46 25.85 23.18
CA GLU A 431 3.25 26.18 23.94
C GLU A 431 3.14 27.69 24.16
N SER A 432 4.23 28.34 24.57
CA SER A 432 4.26 29.79 24.78
C SER A 432 3.88 30.57 23.51
N LYS A 433 4.29 30.10 22.33
CA LYS A 433 3.98 30.75 21.05
C LYS A 433 2.49 30.65 20.71
N PHE A 434 1.90 29.46 20.79
CA PHE A 434 0.50 29.26 20.42
C PHE A 434 -0.48 29.76 21.48
N ILE A 435 -0.12 29.77 22.77
CA ILE A 435 -0.93 30.40 23.84
C ILE A 435 -0.92 31.93 23.71
N SER A 436 0.23 32.53 23.38
CA SER A 436 0.36 33.99 23.24
C SER A 436 -0.36 34.59 22.02
N SER A 437 -0.66 33.77 21.01
CA SER A 437 -1.37 34.20 19.79
C SER A 437 -2.89 34.29 19.92
N GLY A 438 -3.48 33.94 21.08
CA GLY A 438 -4.92 34.09 21.32
C GLY A 438 -5.82 33.25 20.39
N GLN A 439 -5.28 32.16 19.82
CA GLN A 439 -5.99 31.18 18.98
C GLN A 439 -6.04 29.82 19.67
#